data_AF-A0A937X1H0-F1
#
_entry.id   AF-A0A937X1H0-F1
#
_cell.length_a   1.000
_cell.length_b   1.000
_cell.length_c   1.000
_cell.angle_alpha   90.00
_cell.angle_beta   90.00
_cell.angle_gamma   90.00
#
_symmetry.space_group_name_H-M   'P 1'
#
loop_
_entity.id
_entity.type
_entity.pdbx_description
1 polymer ?
#
loop_
_entity_poly.entity_id
_entity_poly.type
_entity_poly.pdbx_seq_one_letter_code
_entity_poly.pdbx_strand_id
1 'polypeptide(L)'
;MPLERYTKRSPQGRVAKPKSLRRLREESLRQELEEAAKTIHTLDVADVPSAFGTSLTGLPGVEAARRLAVLGPNTLSWSRRAPVVVRFLANFRHLMAILLWVGGAVAFWAQMAELGVAMWCVNILNGGFSLVNSIFQRNVS
;
A
#
# COMPACT_ATOMS: atom_id res chain seq x y z
N MET A 1 -10.82 51.12 53.21
CA MET A 1 -9.69 51.07 52.25
C MET A 1 -8.39 50.92 53.06
N PRO A 2 -7.25 50.36 52.60
CA PRO A 2 -6.88 49.67 51.32
C PRO A 2 -6.23 48.26 51.51
N LEU A 3 -6.38 47.31 50.58
CA LEU A 3 -5.57 46.94 49.38
C LEU A 3 -4.30 46.08 49.61
N GLU A 4 -4.09 45.15 48.66
CA GLU A 4 -2.85 44.44 48.29
C GLU A 4 -2.48 43.13 49.00
N ARG A 5 -2.62 42.02 48.26
CA ARG A 5 -1.44 41.39 47.67
C ARG A 5 -1.78 40.45 46.51
N TYR A 6 -1.31 40.90 45.35
CA TYR A 6 -1.18 40.18 44.10
C TYR A 6 -0.06 39.13 44.22
N THR A 7 -0.39 37.85 44.11
CA THR A 7 0.58 36.78 43.82
C THR A 7 -0.26 35.63 43.24
N LYS A 8 -0.08 35.15 42.03
CA LYS A 8 1.07 35.18 41.12
C LYS A 8 0.48 34.84 39.75
N ARG A 9 0.73 35.67 38.74
CA ARG A 9 0.51 35.30 37.33
C ARG A 9 1.41 34.08 37.06
N SER A 10 0.82 32.89 36.95
CA SER A 10 1.50 31.80 36.27
C SER A 10 1.59 32.22 34.79
N PRO A 11 2.79 32.37 34.23
CA PRO A 11 2.90 32.51 32.79
C PRO A 11 2.42 31.18 32.21
N GLN A 12 1.26 31.19 31.56
CA GLN A 12 0.93 30.17 30.56
C GLN A 12 1.96 30.30 29.44
N GLY A 13 3.15 29.76 29.68
CA GLY A 13 4.10 29.42 28.66
C GLY A 13 3.37 28.46 27.75
N ARG A 14 2.95 28.97 26.60
CA ARG A 14 2.53 28.18 25.45
C ARG A 14 3.74 27.31 25.10
N VAL A 15 3.83 26.14 25.72
CA VAL A 15 4.83 25.13 25.38
C VAL A 15 4.55 24.81 23.93
N ALA A 16 5.39 25.35 23.04
CA ALA A 16 5.37 25.00 21.64
C ALA A 16 5.58 23.49 21.59
N LYS A 17 4.49 22.72 21.37
CA LYS A 17 4.58 21.26 21.31
C LYS A 17 5.62 20.92 20.25
N PRO A 18 6.75 20.28 20.60
CA PRO A 18 7.80 19.98 19.64
C PRO A 18 7.22 19.18 18.48
N LYS A 19 7.73 19.45 17.28
CA LYS A 19 7.23 18.90 15.99
C LYS A 19 7.15 17.36 16.01
N SER A 20 7.96 16.70 16.84
CA SER A 20 7.95 15.25 17.11
C SER A 20 6.65 14.76 17.80
N LEU A 21 6.14 15.47 18.81
CA LEU A 21 4.91 15.06 19.51
C LEU A 21 3.68 15.14 18.61
N ARG A 22 3.68 16.04 17.62
CA ARG A 22 2.61 16.12 16.63
C ARG A 22 2.60 14.88 15.74
N ARG A 23 3.76 14.46 15.23
CA ARG A 23 3.88 13.24 14.42
C ARG A 23 3.47 11.99 15.17
N LEU A 24 3.93 11.82 16.41
CA LEU A 24 3.58 10.66 17.23
C LEU A 24 2.06 10.55 17.48
N ARG A 25 1.38 11.69 17.68
CA ARG A 25 -0.08 11.74 17.83
C ARG A 25 -0.82 11.46 16.52
N GLU A 26 -0.25 11.86 15.39
CA GLU A 26 -0.80 11.62 14.06
C GLU A 26 -0.65 10.15 13.64
N GLU A 27 0.49 9.54 13.96
CA GLU A 27 0.76 8.11 13.75
C GLU A 27 -0.10 7.23 14.67
N SER A 28 -0.24 7.60 15.95
CA SER A 28 -1.12 6.87 16.87
C SER A 28 -2.58 6.91 16.41
N LEU A 29 -3.06 8.09 15.99
CA LEU A 29 -4.42 8.25 15.46
C LEU A 29 -4.65 7.39 14.21
N ARG A 30 -3.65 7.30 13.32
CA ARG A 30 -3.72 6.45 12.12
C ARG A 30 -3.83 4.97 12.49
N GLN A 31 -2.99 4.52 13.42
CA GLN A 31 -2.98 3.12 13.88
C GLN A 31 -4.29 2.73 14.56
N GLU A 32 -4.78 3.56 15.48
CA GLU A 32 -6.06 3.34 16.18
C GLU A 32 -7.24 3.23 15.19
N LEU A 33 -7.29 4.12 14.19
CA LEU A 33 -8.34 4.10 13.17
C LEU A 33 -8.21 2.90 12.21
N GLU A 34 -6.99 2.47 11.88
CA GLU A 34 -6.75 1.30 11.03
C GLU A 34 -7.12 0.00 11.74
N GLU A 35 -6.82 -0.10 13.04
CA GLU A 35 -7.20 -1.22 13.88
C GLU A 35 -8.72 -1.31 14.02
N ALA A 36 -9.39 -0.19 14.33
CA ALA A 36 -10.85 -0.11 14.37
C ALA A 36 -11.49 -0.43 13.01
N ALA A 37 -10.89 0.02 11.90
CA ALA A 37 -11.35 -0.30 10.54
C ALA A 37 -11.26 -1.80 10.23
N LYS A 38 -10.23 -2.48 10.72
CA LYS A 38 -10.05 -3.92 10.53
C LYS A 38 -11.13 -4.72 11.27
N THR A 39 -11.58 -4.25 12.43
CA THR A 39 -12.59 -4.93 13.26
C THR A 39 -14.01 -4.40 13.06
N ILE A 40 -14.24 -3.38 12.23
CA ILE A 40 -15.56 -2.72 12.08
C ILE A 40 -16.71 -3.70 11.82
N HIS A 41 -16.44 -4.78 11.08
CA HIS A 41 -17.42 -5.81 10.71
C HIS A 41 -17.87 -6.69 11.88
N THR A 42 -17.15 -6.68 13.00
CA THR A 42 -17.50 -7.42 14.22
C THR A 42 -18.06 -6.53 15.32
N LEU A 43 -18.06 -5.21 15.14
CA LEU A 43 -18.60 -4.26 16.12
C LEU A 43 -20.12 -4.16 15.98
N ASP A 44 -20.80 -4.02 17.12
CA ASP A 44 -22.21 -3.63 17.13
C ASP A 44 -22.34 -2.15 16.70
N VAL A 45 -23.47 -1.81 16.07
CA VAL A 45 -23.75 -0.47 15.52
C VAL A 45 -23.68 0.61 16.60
N ALA A 46 -24.02 0.27 17.84
CA ALA A 46 -23.93 1.17 18.99
C ALA A 46 -22.48 1.53 19.37
N ASP A 47 -21.52 0.66 19.07
CA ASP A 47 -20.10 0.81 19.45
C ASP A 47 -19.23 1.41 18.33
N VAL A 48 -19.75 1.51 17.10
CA VAL A 48 -19.03 2.12 15.98
C VAL A 48 -18.67 3.60 16.26
N PRO A 49 -19.56 4.46 16.79
CA PRO A 49 -19.22 5.87 17.02
C PRO A 49 -18.10 6.05 18.06
N SER A 50 -18.09 5.24 19.12
CA SER A 50 -17.05 5.30 20.15
C SER A 50 -15.70 4.80 19.61
N ALA A 51 -15.69 3.73 18.82
CA ALA A 51 -14.47 3.16 18.23
C ALA A 51 -13.76 4.12 17.23
N PHE A 52 -14.52 4.88 16.44
CA PHE A 52 -13.95 5.82 15.46
C PHE A 52 -13.86 7.28 15.97
N GLY A 53 -14.27 7.52 17.22
CA GLY A 53 -14.36 8.86 17.80
C GLY A 53 -15.26 9.79 16.97
N THR A 54 -16.42 9.29 16.55
CA THR A 54 -17.42 10.00 15.75
C THR A 54 -18.73 10.11 16.53
N SER A 55 -19.70 10.84 15.97
CA SER A 55 -21.07 10.90 16.48
C SER A 55 -22.02 10.32 15.44
N LEU A 56 -23.20 9.86 15.89
CA LEU A 56 -24.32 9.49 15.02
C LEU A 56 -24.78 10.66 14.13
N THR A 57 -24.52 11.90 14.57
CA THR A 57 -24.79 13.13 13.80
C THR A 57 -23.64 13.56 12.89
N GLY A 58 -22.55 12.78 12.83
CA GLY A 58 -21.38 13.03 11.99
C GLY A 58 -20.22 13.71 12.72
N LEU A 59 -19.27 14.27 11.96
CA LEU A 59 -18.07 14.93 12.47
C LEU A 59 -18.14 16.46 12.31
N PRO A 60 -17.66 17.24 13.28
CA PRO A 60 -17.49 18.67 13.11
C PRO A 60 -16.53 18.99 11.95
N GLY A 61 -16.84 20.00 11.13
CA GLY A 61 -16.02 20.36 9.96
C GLY A 61 -14.55 20.66 10.28
N VAL A 62 -14.28 21.21 11.46
CA VAL A 62 -12.91 21.47 11.94
C VAL A 62 -12.14 20.17 12.19
N GLU A 63 -12.78 19.17 12.78
CA GLU A 63 -12.16 17.86 13.05
C GLU A 63 -12.03 17.05 11.75
N ALA A 64 -13.00 17.16 10.84
CA ALA A 64 -12.92 16.55 9.51
C ALA A 64 -11.73 17.12 8.70
N ALA A 65 -11.57 18.45 8.67
CA ALA A 65 -10.43 19.09 8.00
C ALA A 65 -9.08 18.71 8.64
N ARG A 66 -9.05 18.59 9.98
CA ARG A 66 -7.88 18.12 10.71
C ARG A 66 -7.53 16.68 10.36
N ARG A 67 -8.50 15.77 10.34
CA ARG A 67 -8.30 14.37 9.94
C ARG A 67 -7.88 14.26 8.49
N LEU A 68 -8.42 15.08 7.58
CA LEU A 68 -8.01 15.13 6.17
C LEU A 68 -6.53 15.53 6.01
N ALA A 69 -6.06 16.52 6.78
CA ALA A 69 -4.66 16.94 6.75
C ALA A 69 -3.70 15.84 7.28
N VAL A 70 -4.20 14.98 8.19
CA VAL A 70 -3.41 13.91 8.82
C VAL A 70 -3.48 12.60 8.03
N LEU A 71 -4.64 12.20 7.53
CA LEU A 71 -4.86 10.92 6.83
C LEU A 71 -4.62 11.03 5.32
N GLY A 72 -4.65 12.24 4.77
CA GLY A 72 -4.60 12.48 3.34
C GLY A 72 -5.98 12.35 2.68
N PRO A 73 -6.08 12.74 1.40
CA PRO A 73 -7.31 12.62 0.65
C PRO A 73 -7.73 11.15 0.51
N ASN A 74 -9.03 10.88 0.61
CA ASN A 74 -9.61 9.56 0.33
C ASN A 74 -9.64 9.29 -1.18
N THR A 75 -8.47 9.21 -1.78
CA THR A 75 -8.29 8.87 -3.19
C THR A 75 -7.56 7.55 -3.27
N LEU A 76 -8.07 6.65 -4.11
CA LEU A 76 -7.38 5.41 -4.46
C LEU A 76 -6.08 5.80 -5.17
N SER A 77 -4.96 5.68 -4.45
CA SER A 77 -3.65 5.83 -5.08
C SER A 77 -3.51 4.72 -6.11
N TRP A 78 -3.55 5.09 -7.39
CA TRP A 78 -3.19 4.18 -8.46
C TRP A 78 -1.69 3.95 -8.32
N SER A 79 -1.31 3.00 -7.47
CA SER A 79 0.03 2.43 -7.50
C SER A 79 0.27 2.09 -8.96
N ARG A 80 1.23 2.80 -9.59
CA ARG A 80 1.71 2.44 -10.92
C ARG A 80 2.14 0.99 -10.77
N ARG A 81 1.27 0.07 -11.20
CA ARG A 81 1.54 -1.35 -11.18
C ARG A 81 2.88 -1.47 -11.88
N ALA A 82 3.92 -1.85 -11.14
CA ALA A 82 5.17 -2.27 -11.76
C ALA A 82 4.76 -3.19 -12.91
N PRO A 83 5.26 -2.98 -14.15
CA PRO A 83 4.73 -3.66 -15.31
C PRO A 83 4.66 -5.13 -14.95
N VAL A 84 3.49 -5.75 -15.07
CA VAL A 84 3.31 -7.16 -14.70
C VAL A 84 4.37 -7.99 -15.42
N VAL A 85 4.74 -7.58 -16.64
CA VAL A 85 5.89 -8.07 -17.42
C VAL A 85 7.23 -8.03 -16.68
N VAL A 86 7.57 -6.97 -15.94
CA VAL A 86 8.84 -6.89 -15.17
C VAL A 86 8.80 -7.81 -13.96
N ARG A 87 7.67 -7.86 -13.24
CA ARG A 87 7.49 -8.78 -12.11
C ARG A 87 7.41 -10.24 -12.59
N PHE A 88 6.86 -10.49 -13.78
CA PHE A 88 6.81 -11.78 -14.44
C PHE A 88 8.17 -12.18 -15.02
N LEU A 89 8.96 -11.26 -15.59
CA LEU A 89 10.35 -11.51 -16.00
C LEU A 89 11.28 -11.79 -14.81
N ALA A 90 11.03 -11.14 -13.67
CA ALA A 90 11.71 -11.48 -12.43
C ALA A 90 11.42 -12.95 -12.00
N ASN A 91 10.24 -13.47 -12.36
CA ASN A 91 9.86 -14.87 -12.22
C ASN A 91 10.24 -15.74 -13.45
N PHE A 92 10.57 -15.21 -14.63
CA PHE A 92 11.06 -15.98 -15.79
C PHE A 92 12.59 -16.22 -15.76
N ARG A 93 13.26 -15.70 -14.73
CA ARG A 93 14.50 -16.28 -14.19
C ARG A 93 14.25 -17.43 -13.21
N HIS A 94 12.99 -17.84 -12.95
CA HIS A 94 12.75 -19.06 -12.19
C HIS A 94 13.34 -20.23 -12.95
N LEU A 95 14.25 -20.89 -12.26
CA LEU A 95 15.00 -22.10 -12.57
C LEU A 95 14.53 -22.87 -13.82
N MET A 96 13.25 -23.21 -13.91
CA MET A 96 12.66 -23.97 -15.03
C MET A 96 12.99 -23.42 -16.43
N ALA A 97 12.84 -22.12 -16.69
CA ALA A 97 13.12 -21.58 -18.04
C ALA A 97 14.61 -21.68 -18.43
N ILE A 98 15.50 -21.55 -17.43
CA ILE A 98 16.94 -21.73 -17.61
C ILE A 98 17.27 -23.21 -17.88
N LEU A 99 16.62 -24.13 -17.15
CA LEU A 99 16.77 -25.57 -17.38
C LEU A 99 16.34 -25.96 -18.80
N LEU A 100 15.26 -25.38 -19.35
CA LEU A 100 14.82 -25.68 -20.72
C LEU A 100 15.78 -25.10 -21.77
N TRP A 101 16.36 -23.92 -21.53
CA TRP A 101 17.38 -23.36 -22.42
C TRP A 101 18.64 -24.23 -22.45
N VAL A 102 19.14 -24.62 -21.27
CA VAL A 102 20.32 -25.48 -21.14
C VAL A 102 20.03 -26.88 -21.69
N GLY A 103 18.87 -27.45 -21.38
CA GLY A 103 18.43 -28.75 -21.92
C GLY A 103 18.33 -28.74 -23.44
N GLY A 104 17.79 -27.67 -24.03
CA GLY A 104 17.77 -27.49 -25.47
C GLY A 104 19.17 -27.42 -26.09
N ALA A 105 20.09 -26.66 -25.47
CA ALA A 105 21.48 -26.59 -25.92
C ALA A 105 22.21 -27.95 -25.83
N VAL A 106 21.99 -28.71 -24.74
CA VAL A 106 22.56 -30.06 -24.57
C VAL A 106 21.95 -31.04 -25.57
N ALA A 107 20.67 -30.93 -25.91
CA ALA A 107 20.02 -31.77 -26.92
C ALA A 107 20.63 -31.55 -28.32
N PHE A 108 21.00 -30.32 -28.66
CA PHE A 108 21.76 -30.04 -29.88
C PHE A 108 23.15 -30.69 -29.87
N TRP A 109 23.87 -30.65 -28.73
CA TRP A 109 25.13 -31.38 -28.58
C TRP A 109 24.96 -32.90 -28.64
N ALA A 110 23.83 -33.43 -28.18
CA ALA A 110 23.48 -34.84 -28.27
C ALA A 110 22.97 -35.29 -29.66
N GLN A 111 23.02 -34.40 -30.67
CA GLN A 111 22.47 -34.64 -32.02
C GLN A 111 20.96 -34.93 -32.05
N MET A 112 20.23 -34.55 -31.00
CA MET A 112 18.77 -34.68 -30.88
C MET A 112 18.10 -33.33 -31.14
N ALA A 113 18.27 -32.80 -32.36
CA ALA A 113 17.83 -31.45 -32.71
C ALA A 113 16.31 -31.25 -32.58
N GLU A 114 15.50 -32.26 -32.90
CA GLU A 114 14.03 -32.21 -32.78
C GLU A 114 13.57 -31.92 -31.34
N LEU A 115 14.18 -32.59 -30.35
CA LEU A 115 13.92 -32.37 -28.93
C LEU A 115 14.37 -30.98 -28.47
N GLY A 116 15.52 -30.51 -28.94
CA GLY A 116 16.02 -29.17 -28.63
C GLY A 116 15.11 -28.06 -29.14
N VAL A 117 14.65 -28.18 -30.39
CA VAL A 117 13.69 -27.23 -31.00
C VAL A 117 12.37 -27.23 -30.24
N ALA A 118 11.84 -28.40 -29.86
CA ALA A 118 10.60 -28.50 -29.07
C ALA A 118 10.69 -27.75 -27.73
N MET A 119 11.81 -27.90 -27.00
CA MET A 119 12.04 -27.20 -25.72
C MET A 119 12.12 -25.68 -25.91
N TRP A 120 12.77 -25.20 -26.96
CA TRP A 120 12.85 -23.77 -27.27
C TRP A 120 11.48 -23.19 -27.68
N CYS A 121 10.71 -23.90 -28.51
CA CYS A 121 9.37 -23.47 -28.91
C CYS A 121 8.43 -23.27 -27.72
N VAL A 122 8.42 -24.19 -26.75
CA VAL A 122 7.57 -24.07 -25.55
C VAL A 122 7.89 -22.80 -24.75
N ASN A 123 9.18 -22.48 -24.59
CA ASN A 123 9.60 -21.29 -23.85
C ASN A 123 9.19 -19.99 -24.58
N ILE A 124 9.34 -19.96 -25.91
CA ILE A 124 8.93 -18.83 -26.74
C ILE A 124 7.41 -18.64 -26.72
N LEU A 125 6.62 -19.72 -26.79
CA LEU A 125 5.16 -19.65 -26.71
C LEU A 125 4.69 -19.10 -25.36
N ASN A 126 5.31 -19.56 -24.26
CA ASN A 126 4.99 -19.09 -22.92
C ASN A 126 5.30 -17.59 -22.73
N GLY A 127 6.47 -17.14 -23.20
CA GLY A 127 6.85 -15.72 -23.17
C GLY A 127 6.00 -14.85 -24.12
N GLY A 128 5.74 -15.34 -25.33
CA GLY A 128 4.98 -14.64 -26.36
C GLY A 128 3.53 -14.39 -25.97
N PHE A 129 2.86 -15.38 -25.38
CA PHE A 129 1.48 -15.21 -24.89
C PHE A 129 1.38 -14.16 -23.78
N SER A 130 2.37 -14.10 -22.88
CA SER A 130 2.44 -13.06 -21.84
C SER A 130 2.56 -11.65 -22.43
N LEU A 131 3.36 -11.49 -23.50
CA LEU A 131 3.48 -10.21 -24.20
C LEU A 131 2.16 -9.79 -24.86
N VAL A 132 1.47 -10.70 -25.55
CA VAL A 132 0.16 -10.43 -26.18
C VAL A 132 -0.89 -10.05 -25.12
N ASN A 133 -0.98 -10.81 -24.02
CA ASN A 133 -1.87 -10.50 -22.91
C ASN A 133 -1.54 -9.14 -22.28
N SER A 134 -0.25 -8.79 -22.17
CA SER A 134 0.18 -7.50 -21.61
C SER A 134 -0.17 -6.31 -22.51
N ILE A 135 -0.12 -6.48 -23.84
CA ILE A 135 -0.49 -5.47 -24.82
C ILE A 135 -2.02 -5.32 -24.88
N PHE A 136 -2.75 -6.44 -24.80
CA PHE A 136 -4.21 -6.45 -24.77
C PHE A 136 -4.77 -5.69 -23.56
N GLN A 137 -4.18 -5.87 -22.37
CA GLN A 137 -4.62 -5.11 -21.17
C GLN A 137 -4.32 -3.60 -21.25
N ARG A 138 -3.40 -3.14 -22.10
CA ARG A 138 -3.14 -1.70 -22.29
C ARG A 138 -4.08 -1.02 -23.28
N ASN A 139 -4.66 -1.77 -24.22
CA ASN A 139 -5.56 -1.23 -25.25
C ASN A 139 -7.05 -1.31 -24.87
N VAL A 140 -7.39 -2.04 -23.79
CA VAL A 140 -8.75 -2.10 -23.23
C VAL A 140 -8.79 -1.31 -21.91
N SER A 141 -8.38 -0.04 -21.96
CA SER A 141 -8.55 0.95 -20.88
C SER A 141 -8.99 2.28 -21.46
#